data_AF-A0A965PS23-F1
#
_entry.id   AF-A0A965PS23-F1
#
_cell.length_a   1.000
_cell.length_b   1.000
_cell.length_c   1.000
_cell.angle_alpha   90.00
_cell.angle_beta   90.00
_cell.angle_gamma   90.00
#
_symmetry.space_group_name_H-M   'P 1'
#
loop_
_entity.id
_entity.type
_entity.pdbx_description
1 polymer ?
#
loop_
_entity_poly.entity_id
_entity_poly.type
_entity_poly.pdbx_seq_one_letter_code
_entity_poly.pdbx_strand_id
1 'polypeptide(L)'
;MKNTKHTPGPWKLDDVSDFIRGPRGVYIAELCDANSDRVQVHGPRFEANARLMAAAPDLLEACEAAFNCLDLLGEEYSGTAGILAQAIRKAKGDL
;
A
#
# COMPACT_ATOMS: atom_id res chain seq x y z
N MET A 1 11.75 10.11 -16.10
CA MET A 1 11.17 9.60 -14.84
C MET A 1 9.69 9.37 -15.08
N LYS A 2 9.14 8.20 -14.76
CA LYS A 2 7.67 8.01 -14.76
C LYS A 2 7.11 8.92 -13.67
N ASN A 3 6.28 9.90 -14.03
CA ASN A 3 5.53 10.71 -13.06
C ASN A 3 4.50 9.80 -12.38
N THR A 4 4.85 9.19 -11.26
CA THR A 4 3.88 8.49 -10.41
C THR A 4 3.23 9.51 -9.47
N LYS A 5 1.90 9.53 -9.39
CA LYS A 5 1.17 10.38 -8.42
C LYS A 5 1.38 9.91 -6.96
N HIS A 6 1.87 8.68 -6.77
CA HIS A 6 2.19 8.10 -5.48
C HIS A 6 3.71 7.95 -5.29
N THR A 7 4.16 7.88 -4.03
CA THR A 7 5.57 7.64 -3.69
C THR A 7 5.97 6.22 -4.08
N PRO A 8 6.99 6.03 -4.94
CA PRO A 8 7.45 4.69 -5.31
C PRO A 8 7.94 3.89 -4.09
N GLY A 9 7.74 2.58 -4.12
CA GLY A 9 8.32 1.65 -3.16
C GLY A 9 9.83 1.45 -3.37
N PRO A 10 10.47 0.62 -2.54
CA PRO A 10 9.88 -0.10 -1.40
C PRO A 10 9.60 0.82 -0.21
N TRP A 11 8.54 0.51 0.54
CA TRP A 11 8.28 1.11 1.84
C TRP A 11 8.65 0.12 2.95
N LYS A 12 9.11 0.63 4.09
CA LYS A 12 9.54 -0.18 5.23
C LYS A 12 9.02 0.42 6.52
N LEU A 13 8.61 -0.45 7.44
CA LEU A 13 8.50 -0.06 8.84
C LEU A 13 9.91 0.22 9.37
N ASP A 14 10.06 1.34 10.05
CA ASP A 14 11.31 1.65 10.74
C ASP A 14 11.35 0.84 12.04
N ASP A 15 12.37 -0.02 12.21
CA ASP A 15 12.46 -0.92 13.37
C ASP A 15 12.62 -0.19 14.71
N VAL A 16 12.95 1.11 14.68
CA VAL A 16 13.27 1.93 15.86
C VAL A 16 12.17 2.96 16.14
N SER A 17 11.21 3.15 15.22
CA SER A 17 10.20 4.21 15.34
C SER A 17 8.87 3.84 14.70
N ASP A 18 7.82 4.57 15.03
CA ASP A 18 6.45 4.30 14.57
C ASP A 18 6.19 4.83 13.14
N PHE A 19 7.24 4.89 12.30
CA PHE A 19 7.17 5.46 10.95
C PHE A 19 7.24 4.41 9.85
N ILE A 20 6.48 4.65 8.78
CA ILE A 20 6.69 4.02 7.48
C ILE A 20 7.56 4.94 6.63
N ARG A 21 8.66 4.40 6.11
CA ARG A 21 9.64 5.11 5.29
C ARG A 21 9.75 4.53 3.89
N GLY A 22 9.88 5.41 2.91
CA GLY A 22 10.19 5.09 1.53
C GLY A 22 11.69 5.08 1.24
N PRO A 23 12.08 4.93 -0.03
CA PRO A 23 13.47 4.92 -0.45
C PRO A 23 14.21 6.18 -0.01
N ARG A 24 15.45 6.02 0.47
CA ARG A 24 16.28 7.12 1.00
C ARG A 24 15.71 7.79 2.26
N GLY A 25 14.86 7.09 3.02
CA GLY A 25 14.36 7.56 4.32
C GLY A 25 13.23 8.57 4.25
N VAL A 26 12.60 8.73 3.07
CA VAL A 26 11.43 9.59 2.87
C VAL A 26 10.32 9.19 3.84
N TYR A 27 9.82 10.13 4.63
CA TYR A 27 8.68 9.90 5.52
C TYR A 27 7.39 9.68 4.71
N ILE A 28 6.71 8.56 4.92
CA ILE A 28 5.46 8.21 4.24
C ILE A 28 4.27 8.35 5.19
N ALA A 29 4.39 7.76 6.37
CA ALA A 29 3.33 7.78 7.38
C ALA A 29 3.91 7.61 8.79
N GLU A 30 3.13 8.07 9.77
CA GLU A 30 3.33 7.85 11.20
C GLU A 30 2.15 7.05 11.74
N LEU A 31 2.42 6.10 12.62
CA LEU A 31 1.41 5.31 13.30
C LEU A 31 1.05 6.03 14.61
N CYS A 32 -0.18 6.52 14.70
CA CYS A 32 -0.66 7.27 15.87
C CYS A 32 -1.89 6.60 16.50
N ASP A 33 -2.01 6.65 17.82
CA ASP A 33 -3.26 6.39 18.55
C ASP A 33 -3.85 7.74 18.96
N ALA A 34 -5.03 8.05 18.44
CA ALA A 34 -5.71 9.32 18.68
C ALA A 34 -6.03 9.58 20.17
N ASN A 35 -6.01 8.53 21.02
CA ASN A 35 -6.27 8.64 22.45
C ASN A 35 -5.00 8.62 23.32
N SER A 36 -3.82 8.57 22.70
CA SER A 36 -2.54 8.49 23.42
C SER A 36 -1.77 9.80 23.28
N ASP A 37 -1.52 10.47 24.41
CA ASP A 37 -0.53 11.57 24.50
C ASP A 37 0.92 11.06 24.34
N ARG A 38 1.12 9.74 24.21
CA ARG A 38 2.43 9.11 24.01
C ARG A 38 2.68 8.84 22.53
N VAL A 39 3.86 9.29 22.09
CA VAL A 39 4.48 9.11 20.76
C VAL A 39 4.80 7.64 20.43
N GLN A 40 4.65 6.73 21.38
CA GLN A 40 4.95 5.31 21.19
C GLN A 40 3.68 4.48 21.25
N VAL A 41 3.23 4.08 20.07
CA VAL A 41 1.96 3.38 19.89
C VAL A 41 2.24 1.92 19.59
N HIS A 42 2.55 1.19 20.66
CA HIS A 42 2.90 -0.22 20.58
C HIS A 42 1.68 -1.10 20.81
N GLY A 43 1.32 -1.90 19.82
CA GLY A 43 0.27 -2.90 19.96
C GLY A 43 0.09 -3.78 18.71
N PRO A 44 -0.41 -5.02 18.86
CA PRO A 44 -0.51 -5.97 17.74
C PRO A 44 -1.29 -5.43 16.53
N ARG A 45 -2.29 -4.58 16.76
CA ARG A 45 -3.08 -3.93 15.70
C ARG A 45 -2.25 -2.90 14.91
N PHE A 46 -1.41 -2.13 15.58
CA PHE A 46 -0.56 -1.12 14.93
C PHE A 46 0.49 -1.78 14.07
N GLU A 47 1.17 -2.81 14.58
CA GLU A 47 2.13 -3.58 13.81
C GLU A 47 1.48 -4.25 12.59
N ALA A 48 0.26 -4.78 12.73
CA ALA A 48 -0.47 -5.38 11.60
C ALA A 48 -0.78 -4.35 10.51
N ASN A 49 -1.28 -3.16 10.90
CA ASN A 49 -1.55 -2.07 9.97
C ASN A 49 -0.26 -1.55 9.32
N ALA A 50 0.83 -1.45 10.10
CA ALA A 50 2.13 -1.02 9.63
C ALA A 50 2.69 -1.97 8.57
N ARG A 51 2.64 -3.28 8.82
CA ARG A 51 3.03 -4.31 7.85
C ARG A 51 2.19 -4.22 6.57
N LEU A 52 0.87 -4.02 6.71
CA LEU A 52 -0.02 -3.86 5.56
C LEU A 52 0.32 -2.62 4.73
N MET A 53 0.59 -1.48 5.38
CA MET A 53 0.99 -0.24 4.70
C MET A 53 2.35 -0.37 4.03
N ALA A 54 3.34 -0.96 4.70
CA ALA A 54 4.67 -1.19 4.14
C ALA A 54 4.61 -2.07 2.88
N ALA A 55 3.69 -3.04 2.84
CA ALA A 55 3.46 -3.90 1.69
C ALA A 55 2.65 -3.24 0.56
N ALA A 56 2.13 -2.01 0.72
CA ALA A 56 1.24 -1.39 -0.26
C ALA A 56 1.83 -1.28 -1.69
N PRO A 57 3.12 -0.94 -1.90
CA PRO A 57 3.72 -0.97 -3.24
C PRO A 57 3.71 -2.37 -3.86
N ASP A 58 4.09 -3.39 -3.09
CA ASP A 58 4.15 -4.79 -3.55
C ASP A 58 2.75 -5.33 -3.84
N LEU A 59 1.77 -4.97 -3.02
CA LEU A 59 0.36 -5.31 -3.24
C LEU A 59 -0.19 -4.65 -4.51
N LEU A 60 0.19 -3.40 -4.81
CA LEU A 60 -0.21 -2.75 -6.06
C LEU A 60 0.37 -3.48 -7.28
N GLU A 61 1.66 -3.84 -7.24
CA GLU A 61 2.31 -4.62 -8.29
C GLU A 61 1.63 -5.99 -8.48
N ALA A 62 1.34 -6.69 -7.37
CA ALA A 62 0.64 -7.97 -7.41
C ALA A 62 -0.79 -7.85 -7.99
N CYS A 63 -1.53 -6.79 -7.62
CA CYS A 63 -2.85 -6.51 -8.18
C CYS A 63 -2.79 -6.23 -9.69
N GLU A 64 -1.80 -5.48 -10.17
CA GLU A 64 -1.61 -5.22 -11.60
C GLU A 64 -1.29 -6.50 -12.37
N ALA A 65 -0.40 -7.34 -11.84
CA ALA A 65 -0.08 -8.63 -12.44
C ALA A 65 -1.30 -9.55 -12.49
N ALA A 66 -2.06 -9.64 -11.38
CA ALA A 66 -3.28 -10.42 -11.31
C ALA A 66 -4.35 -9.91 -12.28
N PHE A 67 -4.52 -8.59 -12.38
CA PHE A 67 -5.47 -7.99 -13.33
C PHE A 67 -5.12 -8.38 -14.77
N ASN A 68 -3.86 -8.26 -15.17
CA ASN A 68 -3.42 -8.64 -16.52
C ASN A 68 -3.66 -10.12 -16.81
N CYS A 69 -3.41 -11.01 -15.84
CA CYS A 69 -3.69 -12.44 -15.99
C CYS A 69 -5.19 -12.71 -16.18
N LEU A 70 -6.05 -12.06 -15.38
CA LEU A 70 -7.49 -12.24 -15.46
C LEU A 70 -8.10 -11.66 -16.74
N ASP A 71 -7.59 -10.52 -17.19
CA ASP A 71 -8.02 -9.87 -18.44
C ASP A 71 -7.76 -10.78 -19.66
N LEU A 72 -6.64 -11.52 -19.64
CA LEU A 72 -6.32 -12.52 -20.67
C LEU A 72 -7.23 -13.77 -20.65
N LEU A 73 -7.81 -14.10 -19.49
CA LEU A 73 -8.71 -15.26 -19.34
C LEU A 73 -10.17 -14.96 -19.76
N GLY A 74 -10.52 -13.68 -19.95
CA GLY A 74 -11.79 -13.27 -20.55
C GLY A 74 -12.98 -13.21 -19.58
N GLU A 75 -14.20 -13.29 -20.15
CA GLU A 75 -15.48 -12.95 -19.49
C GLU A 75 -15.76 -13.66 -18.17
N GLU A 76 -15.24 -14.89 -17.98
CA GLU A 76 -15.43 -15.70 -16.78
C GLU A 76 -14.94 -15.00 -15.50
N TYR A 77 -13.93 -14.13 -15.61
CA TYR A 77 -13.33 -13.42 -14.50
C TYR A 77 -13.58 -11.91 -14.51
N SER A 78 -14.50 -11.44 -15.36
CA SER A 78 -14.84 -10.02 -15.53
C SER A 78 -15.16 -9.32 -14.21
N GLY A 79 -15.84 -10.00 -13.28
CA GLY A 79 -16.14 -9.48 -11.94
C GLY A 79 -14.88 -9.21 -11.11
N THR A 80 -13.98 -10.19 -11.00
CA THR A 80 -12.73 -10.05 -10.22
C THR A 80 -11.76 -9.08 -10.88
N ALA A 81 -11.64 -9.12 -12.21
CA ALA A 81 -10.88 -8.15 -12.99
C ALA A 81 -11.41 -6.71 -12.74
N GLY A 82 -12.73 -6.54 -12.70
CA GLY A 82 -13.36 -5.25 -12.38
C GLY A 82 -13.00 -4.72 -10.98
N ILE A 83 -12.94 -5.60 -9.96
CA ILE A 83 -12.53 -5.24 -8.60
C ILE A 83 -11.08 -4.77 -8.59
N LEU A 84 -10.17 -5.51 -9.22
CA LEU A 84 -8.75 -5.14 -9.31
C LEU A 84 -8.57 -3.83 -10.07
N ALA A 85 -9.25 -3.64 -11.20
CA ALA A 85 -9.19 -2.41 -11.98
C ALA A 85 -9.60 -1.19 -11.14
N GLN A 86 -10.64 -1.30 -10.33
CA GLN A 86 -11.07 -0.21 -9.44
C GLN A 86 -10.03 0.07 -8.34
N ALA A 87 -9.47 -0.97 -7.72
CA ALA A 87 -8.45 -0.83 -6.69
C ALA A 87 -7.18 -0.17 -7.25
N ILE A 88 -6.71 -0.61 -8.43
CA ILE A 88 -5.54 -0.05 -9.12
C ILE A 88 -5.76 1.43 -9.48
N ARG A 89 -6.92 1.79 -10.06
CA ARG A 89 -7.22 3.20 -10.38
C ARG A 89 -7.22 4.09 -9.14
N LYS A 90 -7.81 3.62 -8.03
CA LYS A 90 -7.76 4.33 -6.74
C LYS A 90 -6.32 4.51 -6.25
N ALA A 91 -5.52 3.46 -6.25
CA ALA A 91 -4.12 3.51 -5.81
C ALA A 91 -3.24 4.42 -6.68
N LYS A 92 -3.53 4.52 -7.99
CA LYS A 92 -2.83 5.41 -8.92
C LYS A 92 -3.32 6.86 -8.88
N GLY A 93 -4.47 7.13 -8.27
CA GLY A 93 -5.09 8.46 -8.26
C GLY A 93 -5.71 8.85 -9.61
N ASP A 94 -6.21 7.87 -10.36
CA ASP A 94 -6.84 8.04 -11.69
C ASP A 94 -8.38 7.95 -11.61
N LEU A 95 -8.96 8.67 -10.65
CA LEU A 95 -10.41 8.73 -10.44
C LEU A 95 -11.13 9.51 -11.55
#